data_AF-A0A3B9G6S1-F1
#
_entry.id   AF-A0A3B9G6S1-F1
#
_cell.length_a   1.000
_cell.length_b   1.000
_cell.length_c   1.000
_cell.angle_alpha   90.00
_cell.angle_beta   90.00
_cell.angle_gamma   90.00
#
_symmetry.space_group_name_H-M   'P 1'
#
loop_
_entity.id
_entity.type
_entity.pdbx_description
1 polymer ?
#
loop_
_entity_poly.entity_id
_entity_poly.type
_entity_poly.pdbx_seq_one_letter_code
_entity_poly.pdbx_strand_id
1 'polypeptide(L)'
;MKAFPILSCFFLLSVSLPAEKVTIQKIGGKATLLVEGEPFQVHGVGGDGDLGKLKASGGNAVRTWGIDKNTQAILDDAHTQGIKVALGFWLGHERHGFSYTDWDSNVNQAESLFAAVKKYKDHPALLLWGLGNEMEGFEKSSNPAIYTQIEYLARKVKQIDPDHPIMTVTAEIGKKQIDGLNRFCPSVDIHGINSYGGGPSLPKRYRDGGGVKPYLITEFGPAGTWERPKNKWDMPDEITSTQKAAAYRKSYEAFTADPLCLGSFAFMWGTKQEASATWFGMLLSTGEKTASVDELTQLWTGKAAKNLCPVIESLELGQANEELDPGSTITVNLKATDPENDPLDVQWILTEDWKEVAEGGDLRAAPPKFPKAILPGTTGEQAKIKLPKGGGTYRIYAFIRDGRGSAATGNISIKIKGERKPIPAESLDTPVEITGASQNGPWAASGWMGNTAQLRMDEASTENPKVGKECTKISFQSESGWAGVVWQHPAGDWGDTPGGFDLTGATQLSFWARGAEGGEKVSIGIGNIGNDKRYHDTFSDKKDLTLTSEWQQFEIDLTGKNLTRIKSALYFTTSSDGKPQTFFLDGVIIQ
;
A
#
# COMPACT_ATOMS: atom_id res chain seq x y z
N MET A 1 62.78 -29.10 -19.80
CA MET A 1 62.00 -28.13 -20.60
C MET A 1 60.54 -28.55 -20.52
N LYS A 2 59.72 -27.84 -19.74
CA LYS A 2 58.28 -28.11 -19.59
C LYS A 2 57.50 -27.17 -20.49
N ALA A 3 56.68 -27.73 -21.38
CA ALA A 3 55.77 -27.00 -22.25
C ALA A 3 54.54 -26.53 -21.46
N PHE A 4 54.12 -25.29 -21.67
CA PHE A 4 52.88 -24.71 -21.15
C PHE A 4 51.81 -24.69 -22.27
N PRO A 5 50.55 -25.06 -21.99
CA PRO A 5 49.46 -24.91 -22.94
C PRO A 5 48.88 -23.48 -22.85
N ILE A 6 48.56 -22.90 -24.00
CA ILE A 6 47.88 -21.60 -24.11
C ILE A 6 46.38 -21.84 -23.95
N LEU A 7 45.79 -21.31 -22.88
CA LEU A 7 44.36 -21.27 -22.64
C LEU A 7 43.80 -20.02 -23.33
N SER A 8 42.99 -20.19 -24.39
CA SER A 8 42.26 -19.07 -25.00
C SER A 8 41.03 -18.73 -24.16
N CYS A 9 41.08 -17.60 -23.45
CA CYS A 9 39.91 -16.98 -22.83
C CYS A 9 39.05 -16.31 -23.91
N PHE A 10 37.83 -16.78 -24.12
CA PHE A 10 36.80 -16.02 -24.83
C PHE A 10 36.32 -14.88 -23.91
N PHE A 11 36.68 -13.65 -24.24
CA PHE A 11 36.02 -12.47 -23.70
C PHE A 11 34.62 -12.35 -24.33
N LEU A 12 33.58 -12.58 -23.53
CA LEU A 12 32.23 -12.12 -23.85
C LEU A 12 32.22 -10.59 -23.69
N LEU A 13 32.39 -9.88 -24.81
CA LEU A 13 32.11 -8.46 -24.90
C LEU A 13 30.59 -8.26 -24.70
N SER A 14 30.21 -7.65 -23.58
CA SER A 14 28.87 -7.10 -23.38
C SER A 14 28.68 -5.94 -24.37
N VAL A 15 28.08 -6.21 -25.52
CA VAL A 15 27.67 -5.16 -26.45
C VAL A 15 26.53 -4.41 -25.78
N SER A 16 26.78 -3.16 -25.38
CA SER A 16 25.70 -2.23 -25.01
C SER A 16 24.85 -2.03 -26.25
N LEU A 17 23.64 -2.60 -26.26
CA LEU A 17 22.66 -2.26 -27.29
C LEU A 17 22.37 -0.76 -27.20
N PRO A 18 22.28 -0.03 -28.33
CA PRO A 18 21.88 1.36 -28.32
C PRO A 18 20.46 1.51 -27.75
N ALA A 19 20.18 2.69 -27.19
CA ALA A 19 18.85 3.06 -26.70
C ALA A 19 17.81 2.89 -27.82
N GLU A 20 16.64 2.34 -27.48
CA GLU A 20 15.56 2.18 -28.45
C GLU A 20 14.82 3.50 -28.62
N LYS A 21 14.82 4.03 -29.82
CA LYS A 21 14.10 5.22 -30.23
C LYS A 21 12.60 4.96 -30.29
N VAL A 22 11.84 5.83 -29.64
CA VAL A 22 10.38 5.82 -29.62
C VAL A 22 9.84 7.08 -30.29
N THR A 23 8.97 6.92 -31.29
CA THR A 23 8.40 8.05 -32.02
C THR A 23 6.89 7.91 -32.19
N ILE A 24 6.22 9.02 -32.51
CA ILE A 24 4.80 9.02 -32.82
C ILE A 24 4.62 9.43 -34.28
N GLN A 25 3.92 8.58 -35.03
CA GLN A 25 3.54 8.86 -36.40
C GLN A 25 2.03 9.18 -36.46
N LYS A 26 1.66 10.25 -37.18
CA LYS A 26 0.26 10.58 -37.48
C LYS A 26 0.00 10.51 -38.99
N ILE A 27 -0.84 9.57 -39.43
CA ILE A 27 -1.25 9.41 -40.84
C ILE A 27 -2.76 9.33 -40.90
N GLY A 28 -3.39 10.18 -41.73
CA GLY A 28 -4.84 10.13 -41.97
C GLY A 28 -5.70 10.28 -40.70
N GLY A 29 -5.21 11.01 -39.69
CA GLY A 29 -5.89 11.17 -38.39
C GLY A 29 -5.67 10.03 -37.40
N LYS A 30 -4.97 8.96 -37.79
CA LYS A 30 -4.52 7.88 -36.92
C LYS A 30 -3.13 8.17 -36.37
N ALA A 31 -2.96 8.01 -35.06
CA ALA A 31 -1.69 8.05 -34.35
C ALA A 31 -1.19 6.62 -34.08
N THR A 32 0.10 6.40 -34.27
CA THR A 32 0.77 5.13 -33.99
C THR A 32 2.05 5.45 -33.22
N LEU A 33 2.25 4.78 -32.09
CA LEU A 33 3.52 4.78 -31.36
C LEU A 33 4.45 3.76 -32.04
N LEU A 34 5.68 4.13 -32.30
CA LEU A 34 6.68 3.29 -32.95
C LEU A 34 7.86 3.09 -32.01
N VAL A 35 8.28 1.85 -31.81
CA VAL A 35 9.52 1.49 -31.09
C VAL A 35 10.47 0.92 -32.12
N GLU A 36 11.64 1.53 -32.32
CA GLU A 36 12.58 1.16 -33.39
C GLU A 36 11.94 1.15 -34.80
N GLY A 37 10.96 2.04 -35.02
CA GLY A 37 10.22 2.14 -36.28
C GLY A 37 9.06 1.13 -36.42
N GLU A 38 8.92 0.17 -35.51
CA GLU A 38 7.86 -0.83 -35.54
C GLU A 38 6.63 -0.38 -34.73
N PRO A 39 5.39 -0.61 -35.22
CA PRO A 39 4.17 -0.29 -34.50
C PRO A 39 4.11 -0.95 -33.11
N PHE A 40 3.90 -0.13 -32.09
CA PHE A 40 3.79 -0.56 -30.70
C PHE A 40 2.48 -0.07 -30.10
N GLN A 41 1.52 -0.98 -29.91
CA GLN A 41 0.31 -0.68 -29.15
C GLN A 41 0.56 -0.98 -27.67
N VAL A 42 0.26 -0.02 -26.80
CA VAL A 42 0.53 -0.16 -25.36
C VAL A 42 -0.52 -1.05 -24.71
N HIS A 43 -0.09 -2.23 -24.26
CA HIS A 43 -0.82 -3.19 -23.41
C HIS A 43 -0.21 -3.13 -22.01
N GLY A 44 -0.48 -2.02 -21.34
CA GLY A 44 0.20 -1.65 -20.13
C GLY A 44 -0.58 -1.96 -18.86
N VAL A 45 0.13 -1.89 -17.74
CA VAL A 45 -0.46 -1.84 -16.40
C VAL A 45 0.25 -0.81 -15.50
N GLY A 46 -0.48 -0.29 -14.51
CA GLY A 46 0.08 0.48 -13.40
C GLY A 46 0.03 -0.32 -12.10
N GLY A 47 1.14 -0.40 -11.38
CA GLY A 47 1.28 -1.15 -10.13
C GLY A 47 2.60 -1.91 -10.02
N ASP A 48 2.75 -2.70 -8.97
CA ASP A 48 3.98 -3.39 -8.56
C ASP A 48 3.86 -4.92 -8.60
N GLY A 49 2.77 -5.45 -9.18
CA GLY A 49 2.60 -6.88 -9.37
C GLY A 49 3.65 -7.52 -10.28
N ASP A 50 3.74 -8.85 -10.22
CA ASP A 50 4.72 -9.67 -10.94
C ASP A 50 4.74 -9.40 -12.47
N LEU A 51 5.89 -8.98 -13.00
CA LEU A 51 6.07 -8.68 -14.42
C LEU A 51 6.05 -9.94 -15.31
N GLY A 52 6.43 -11.10 -14.78
CA GLY A 52 6.42 -12.36 -15.52
C GLY A 52 5.00 -12.81 -15.83
N LYS A 53 4.10 -12.64 -14.86
CA LYS A 53 2.65 -12.82 -15.04
C LYS A 53 2.07 -11.81 -16.01
N LEU A 54 2.54 -10.56 -15.99
CA LEU A 54 2.12 -9.55 -16.97
C LEU A 54 2.50 -9.98 -18.38
N LYS A 55 3.75 -10.40 -18.59
CA LYS A 55 4.25 -10.89 -19.87
C LYS A 55 3.47 -12.12 -20.35
N ALA A 56 3.23 -13.08 -19.45
CA ALA A 56 2.46 -14.29 -19.74
C ALA A 56 1.00 -13.99 -20.12
N SER A 57 0.45 -12.87 -19.63
CA SER A 57 -0.89 -12.38 -19.94
C SER A 57 -0.94 -11.54 -21.24
N GLY A 58 0.19 -11.33 -21.92
CA GLY A 58 0.28 -10.53 -23.14
C GLY A 58 0.51 -9.03 -22.93
N GLY A 59 0.75 -8.61 -21.68
CA GLY A 59 1.17 -7.25 -21.39
C GLY A 59 2.58 -6.97 -21.88
N ASN A 60 2.82 -5.72 -22.30
CA ASN A 60 4.09 -5.30 -22.89
C ASN A 60 4.66 -4.01 -22.29
N ALA A 61 3.95 -3.38 -21.35
CA ALA A 61 4.40 -2.14 -20.74
C ALA A 61 3.99 -2.02 -19.26
N VAL A 62 4.74 -1.23 -18.50
CA VAL A 62 4.35 -0.76 -17.18
C VAL A 62 4.48 0.76 -17.07
N ARG A 63 3.70 1.36 -16.19
CA ARG A 63 3.80 2.79 -15.85
C ARG A 63 4.25 2.96 -14.42
N THR A 64 5.20 3.86 -14.21
CA THR A 64 5.60 4.34 -12.87
C THR A 64 5.17 5.80 -12.68
N TRP A 65 5.11 6.25 -11.42
CA TRP A 65 4.71 7.64 -11.09
C TRP A 65 5.89 8.52 -10.69
N GLY A 66 7.03 7.94 -10.29
CA GLY A 66 8.20 8.66 -9.81
C GLY A 66 9.50 7.94 -10.09
N ILE A 67 10.60 8.66 -9.81
CA ILE A 67 11.97 8.17 -9.95
C ILE A 67 12.61 8.17 -8.56
N ASP A 68 13.14 7.03 -8.16
CA ASP A 68 13.78 6.82 -6.86
C ASP A 68 14.96 5.84 -6.99
N LYS A 69 15.46 5.37 -5.84
CA LYS A 69 16.57 4.41 -5.77
C LYS A 69 16.27 3.05 -6.42
N ASN A 70 15.00 2.67 -6.57
CA ASN A 70 14.56 1.40 -7.14
C ASN A 70 14.36 1.48 -8.66
N THR A 71 14.32 2.68 -9.26
CA THR A 71 14.06 2.87 -10.69
C THR A 71 15.00 2.08 -11.60
N GLN A 72 16.29 1.99 -11.27
CA GLN A 72 17.23 1.19 -12.06
C GLN A 72 16.82 -0.29 -12.09
N ALA A 73 16.51 -0.87 -10.94
CA ALA A 73 16.11 -2.26 -10.84
C ALA A 73 14.79 -2.54 -11.59
N ILE A 74 13.83 -1.61 -11.53
CA ILE A 74 12.57 -1.72 -12.28
C ILE A 74 12.84 -1.73 -13.79
N LEU A 75 13.69 -0.83 -14.28
CA LEU A 75 14.06 -0.75 -15.69
C LEU A 75 14.80 -2.02 -16.15
N ASP A 76 15.76 -2.51 -15.36
CA ASP A 76 16.54 -3.71 -15.66
C ASP A 76 15.64 -4.97 -15.70
N ASP A 77 14.73 -5.11 -14.75
CA ASP A 77 13.77 -6.23 -14.70
C ASP A 77 12.79 -6.17 -15.88
N ALA A 78 12.23 -5.00 -16.16
CA ALA A 78 11.36 -4.80 -17.33
C ALA A 78 12.08 -5.14 -18.63
N HIS A 79 13.34 -4.70 -18.80
CA HIS A 79 14.15 -5.05 -19.98
C HIS A 79 14.38 -6.54 -20.11
N THR A 80 14.73 -7.21 -19.00
CA THR A 80 14.95 -8.67 -18.97
C THR A 80 13.72 -9.45 -19.45
N GLN A 81 12.53 -8.90 -19.24
CA GLN A 81 11.26 -9.51 -19.62
C GLN A 81 10.70 -9.02 -20.96
N GLY A 82 11.41 -8.11 -21.64
CA GLY A 82 10.96 -7.46 -22.87
C GLY A 82 9.66 -6.67 -22.64
N ILE A 83 9.62 -5.94 -21.52
CA ILE A 83 8.55 -5.01 -21.11
C ILE A 83 9.10 -3.59 -21.18
N LYS A 84 8.27 -2.68 -21.68
CA LYS A 84 8.58 -1.25 -21.78
C LYS A 84 8.09 -0.47 -20.55
N VAL A 85 8.70 0.67 -20.25
CA VAL A 85 8.41 1.48 -19.07
C VAL A 85 8.06 2.90 -19.48
N ALA A 86 6.81 3.30 -19.24
CA ALA A 86 6.42 4.70 -19.19
C ALA A 86 6.92 5.27 -17.85
N LEU A 87 8.09 5.92 -17.89
CA LEU A 87 8.81 6.34 -16.70
C LEU A 87 8.28 7.69 -16.21
N GLY A 88 7.50 7.66 -15.14
CA GLY A 88 6.93 8.86 -14.52
C GLY A 88 7.93 9.60 -13.64
N PHE A 89 7.83 10.92 -13.64
CA PHE A 89 8.47 11.82 -12.70
C PHE A 89 7.39 12.56 -11.92
N TRP A 90 7.41 12.42 -10.59
CA TRP A 90 6.43 13.05 -9.71
C TRP A 90 6.69 14.55 -9.64
N LEU A 91 5.75 15.35 -10.14
CA LEU A 91 5.79 16.80 -9.97
C LEU A 91 5.07 17.16 -8.66
N GLY A 92 5.58 18.17 -7.97
CA GLY A 92 4.98 18.67 -6.74
C GLY A 92 3.54 19.13 -6.96
N HIS A 93 2.66 18.74 -6.05
CA HIS A 93 1.26 19.16 -6.05
C HIS A 93 1.03 20.29 -5.05
N GLU A 94 0.23 21.28 -5.44
CA GLU A 94 -0.16 22.39 -4.55
C GLU A 94 -0.90 21.89 -3.31
N ARG A 95 -1.73 20.84 -3.44
CA ARG A 95 -2.40 20.20 -2.30
C ARG A 95 -1.45 19.57 -1.29
N HIS A 96 -0.19 19.30 -1.67
CA HIS A 96 0.86 18.79 -0.78
C HIS A 96 1.82 19.90 -0.34
N GLY A 97 1.49 21.17 -0.58
CA GLY A 97 2.27 22.34 -0.17
C GLY A 97 3.32 22.81 -1.19
N PHE A 98 3.38 22.23 -2.40
CA PHE A 98 4.30 22.70 -3.44
C PHE A 98 3.82 24.04 -4.04
N SER A 99 4.71 25.00 -4.24
CA SER A 99 4.36 26.29 -4.85
C SER A 99 5.02 26.46 -6.21
N TYR A 100 4.20 26.56 -7.27
CA TYR A 100 4.69 26.86 -8.62
C TYR A 100 5.11 28.33 -8.81
N THR A 101 4.90 29.17 -7.80
CA THR A 101 5.43 30.54 -7.77
C THR A 101 6.76 30.65 -7.02
N ASP A 102 7.19 29.60 -6.31
CA ASP A 102 8.49 29.55 -5.67
C ASP A 102 9.58 29.13 -6.68
N TRP A 103 10.57 30.00 -6.89
CA TRP A 103 11.61 29.77 -7.89
C TRP A 103 12.52 28.62 -7.50
N ASP A 104 12.93 28.53 -6.22
CA ASP A 104 13.86 27.49 -5.75
C ASP A 104 13.22 26.10 -5.87
N SER A 105 11.97 25.94 -5.44
CA SER A 105 11.24 24.67 -5.61
C SER A 105 11.14 24.21 -7.06
N ASN A 106 10.82 25.13 -7.98
CA ASN A 106 10.71 24.81 -9.41
C ASN A 106 12.07 24.42 -10.02
N VAL A 107 13.14 25.11 -9.64
CA VAL A 107 14.50 24.81 -10.13
C VAL A 107 15.00 23.48 -9.59
N ASN A 108 14.89 23.24 -8.29
CA ASN A 108 15.33 21.98 -7.68
C ASN A 108 14.60 20.76 -8.28
N GLN A 109 13.30 20.89 -8.53
CA GLN A 109 12.52 19.86 -9.21
C GLN A 109 12.99 19.64 -10.65
N ALA A 110 13.24 20.72 -11.40
CA ALA A 110 13.71 20.65 -12.78
C ALA A 110 15.10 20.01 -12.89
N GLU A 111 16.04 20.39 -12.03
CA GLU A 111 17.38 19.82 -12.00
C GLU A 111 17.36 18.32 -11.67
N SER A 112 16.51 17.93 -10.71
CA SER A 112 16.29 16.52 -10.37
C SER A 112 15.76 15.72 -11.55
N LEU A 113 14.78 16.26 -12.28
CA LEU A 113 14.27 15.65 -13.51
C LEU A 113 15.38 15.52 -14.56
N PHE A 114 16.12 16.60 -14.84
CA PHE A 114 17.14 16.59 -15.88
C PHE A 114 18.29 15.64 -15.57
N ALA A 115 18.68 15.50 -14.30
CA ALA A 115 19.66 14.50 -13.86
C ALA A 115 19.13 13.08 -14.11
N ALA A 116 17.86 12.81 -13.80
CA ALA A 116 17.24 11.52 -14.06
C ALA A 116 17.14 11.21 -15.56
N VAL A 117 16.76 12.18 -16.39
CA VAL A 117 16.70 12.01 -17.86
C VAL A 117 18.08 11.67 -18.41
N LYS A 118 19.13 12.41 -18.04
CA LYS A 118 20.50 12.09 -18.45
C LYS A 118 20.94 10.68 -18.05
N LYS A 119 20.46 10.20 -16.90
CA LYS A 119 20.80 8.88 -16.38
C LYS A 119 20.08 7.75 -17.11
N TYR A 120 18.79 7.89 -17.42
CA TYR A 120 17.96 6.79 -17.90
C TYR A 120 17.53 6.87 -19.36
N LYS A 121 17.78 7.98 -20.08
CA LYS A 121 17.39 8.14 -21.49
C LYS A 121 17.88 7.03 -22.41
N ASP A 122 19.03 6.42 -22.09
CA ASP A 122 19.63 5.38 -22.92
C ASP A 122 19.21 3.96 -22.52
N HIS A 123 18.30 3.83 -21.55
CA HIS A 123 17.88 2.53 -21.05
C HIS A 123 16.90 1.85 -22.03
N PRO A 124 17.17 0.61 -22.49
CA PRO A 124 16.37 -0.05 -23.54
C PRO A 124 14.91 -0.33 -23.14
N ALA A 125 14.59 -0.45 -21.85
CA ALA A 125 13.20 -0.56 -21.40
C ALA A 125 12.41 0.75 -21.47
N LEU A 126 13.04 1.92 -21.63
CA LEU A 126 12.32 3.19 -21.62
C LEU A 126 11.37 3.28 -22.83
N LEU A 127 10.12 3.68 -22.56
CA LEU A 127 9.09 3.90 -23.58
C LEU A 127 8.88 5.39 -23.85
N LEU A 128 8.71 6.15 -22.77
CA LEU A 128 8.36 7.56 -22.77
C LEU A 128 8.57 8.15 -21.37
N TRP A 129 8.63 9.48 -21.31
CA TRP A 129 8.69 10.23 -20.06
C TRP A 129 7.31 10.73 -19.65
N GLY A 130 6.86 10.40 -18.44
CA GLY A 130 5.64 10.96 -17.84
C GLY A 130 5.96 12.12 -16.90
N LEU A 131 5.61 13.35 -17.27
CA LEU A 131 5.82 14.54 -16.44
C LEU A 131 4.57 14.83 -15.60
N GLY A 132 4.59 14.40 -14.34
CA GLY A 132 3.52 14.59 -13.39
C GLY A 132 2.32 13.66 -13.59
N ASN A 133 1.49 13.60 -12.56
CA ASN A 133 0.25 12.82 -12.52
C ASN A 133 -0.88 13.72 -12.01
N GLU A 134 -1.98 13.87 -12.76
CA GLU A 134 -3.13 14.67 -12.32
C GLU A 134 -2.76 16.15 -12.06
N MET A 135 -2.10 16.75 -13.05
CA MET A 135 -1.52 18.09 -12.95
C MET A 135 -2.47 19.24 -13.36
N GLU A 136 -3.77 18.99 -13.50
CA GLU A 136 -4.74 20.01 -13.92
C GLU A 136 -4.98 21.15 -12.90
N GLY A 137 -4.41 21.03 -11.71
CA GLY A 137 -4.57 21.96 -10.60
C GLY A 137 -5.68 21.53 -9.64
N PHE A 138 -5.52 21.87 -8.36
CA PHE A 138 -6.43 21.42 -7.30
C PHE A 138 -7.69 22.29 -7.20
N GLU A 139 -7.56 23.60 -7.42
CA GLU A 139 -8.68 24.53 -7.34
C GLU A 139 -9.52 24.57 -8.62
N LYS A 140 -10.77 25.03 -8.51
CA LYS A 140 -11.68 25.22 -9.67
C LYS A 140 -11.10 26.17 -10.73
N SER A 141 -10.23 27.09 -10.31
CA SER A 141 -9.31 27.83 -11.17
C SER A 141 -8.03 27.02 -11.34
N SER A 142 -7.87 26.36 -12.49
CA SER A 142 -6.60 25.74 -12.86
C SER A 142 -5.50 26.80 -12.84
N ASN A 143 -4.38 26.51 -12.16
CA ASN A 143 -3.22 27.40 -12.09
C ASN A 143 -2.38 27.29 -13.38
N PRO A 144 -2.33 28.33 -14.24
CA PRO A 144 -1.57 28.28 -15.50
C PRO A 144 -0.06 28.12 -15.32
N ALA A 145 0.48 28.41 -14.12
CA ALA A 145 1.89 28.22 -13.80
C ALA A 145 2.30 26.74 -13.89
N ILE A 146 1.38 25.81 -13.56
CA ILE A 146 1.63 24.37 -13.64
C ILE A 146 1.91 23.97 -15.10
N TYR A 147 1.02 24.32 -16.02
CA TYR A 147 1.20 24.03 -17.44
C TYR A 147 2.43 24.72 -18.04
N THR A 148 2.72 25.94 -17.60
CA THR A 148 3.93 26.66 -18.02
C THR A 148 5.20 25.94 -17.58
N GLN A 149 5.22 25.43 -16.35
CA GLN A 149 6.33 24.64 -15.84
C GLN A 149 6.43 23.30 -16.58
N ILE A 150 5.32 22.60 -16.82
CA ILE A 150 5.31 21.35 -17.60
C ILE A 150 5.89 21.58 -19.00
N GLU A 151 5.52 22.66 -19.67
CA GLU A 151 6.07 23.00 -21.00
C GLU A 151 7.57 23.31 -20.94
N TYR A 152 8.03 24.07 -19.94
CA TYR A 152 9.44 24.32 -19.73
C TYR A 152 10.24 23.03 -19.58
N LEU A 153 9.75 22.12 -18.72
CA LEU A 153 10.35 20.82 -18.48
C LEU A 153 10.33 19.98 -19.75
N ALA A 154 9.19 19.85 -20.42
CA ALA A 154 9.03 19.05 -21.64
C ALA A 154 10.02 19.49 -22.74
N ARG A 155 10.09 20.80 -23.00
CA ARG A 155 11.02 21.36 -23.98
C ARG A 155 12.48 21.05 -23.64
N LYS A 156 12.84 21.11 -22.35
CA LYS A 156 14.21 20.82 -21.89
C LYS A 156 14.54 19.34 -21.93
N VAL A 157 13.61 18.48 -21.53
CA VAL A 157 13.77 17.02 -21.65
C VAL A 157 13.99 16.63 -23.12
N LYS A 158 13.24 17.19 -24.08
CA LYS A 158 13.47 16.94 -25.52
C LYS A 158 14.84 17.37 -26.04
N GLN A 159 15.48 18.35 -25.41
CA GLN A 159 16.85 18.76 -25.76
C GLN A 159 17.88 17.75 -25.25
N ILE A 160 17.59 17.07 -24.14
CA ILE A 160 18.47 16.08 -23.51
C ILE A 160 18.25 14.70 -24.13
N ASP A 161 16.99 14.36 -24.41
CA ASP A 161 16.52 13.09 -24.96
C ASP A 161 15.55 13.36 -26.12
N PRO A 162 16.05 13.39 -27.37
CA PRO A 162 15.22 13.57 -28.56
C PRO A 162 14.55 12.27 -29.03
N ASP A 163 14.86 11.13 -28.40
CA ASP A 163 14.48 9.81 -28.88
C ASP A 163 13.27 9.22 -28.15
N HIS A 164 12.77 9.87 -27.09
CA HIS A 164 11.57 9.44 -26.37
C HIS A 164 10.47 10.50 -26.31
N PRO A 165 9.18 10.14 -26.49
CA PRO A 165 8.07 11.05 -26.35
C PRO A 165 7.87 11.52 -24.90
N ILE A 166 7.21 12.66 -24.77
CA ILE A 166 6.82 13.22 -23.48
C ILE A 166 5.31 13.17 -23.31
N MET A 167 4.87 12.67 -22.17
CA MET A 167 3.49 12.63 -21.72
C MET A 167 3.32 13.48 -20.47
N THR A 168 2.14 14.09 -20.28
CA THR A 168 1.69 14.58 -18.97
C THR A 168 0.28 14.09 -18.74
N VAL A 169 -0.11 13.91 -17.48
CA VAL A 169 -1.33 13.17 -17.12
C VAL A 169 -2.33 14.08 -16.41
N THR A 170 -3.61 13.95 -16.76
CA THR A 170 -4.72 14.59 -16.05
C THR A 170 -5.67 13.57 -15.43
N ALA A 171 -6.35 13.94 -14.33
CA ALA A 171 -7.47 13.18 -13.82
C ALA A 171 -8.69 13.43 -14.72
N GLU A 172 -9.11 12.39 -15.43
CA GLU A 172 -10.19 12.46 -16.42
C GLU A 172 -9.94 13.54 -17.50
N ILE A 173 -11.01 13.95 -18.19
CA ILE A 173 -10.98 15.04 -19.16
C ILE A 173 -12.08 16.06 -18.88
N GLY A 174 -11.77 17.30 -19.20
CA GLY A 174 -12.71 18.40 -19.28
C GLY A 174 -12.22 19.41 -20.30
N LYS A 175 -13.11 20.30 -20.74
CA LYS A 175 -12.77 21.32 -21.74
C LYS A 175 -11.51 22.11 -21.34
N LYS A 176 -11.37 22.44 -20.05
CA LYS A 176 -10.21 23.18 -19.53
C LYS A 176 -8.90 22.38 -19.59
N GLN A 177 -8.92 21.10 -19.24
CA GLN A 177 -7.75 20.23 -19.29
C GLN A 177 -7.23 20.09 -20.72
N ILE A 178 -8.13 19.84 -21.67
CA ILE A 178 -7.80 19.71 -23.09
C ILE A 178 -7.29 21.04 -23.66
N ASP A 179 -8.00 22.14 -23.41
CA ASP A 179 -7.60 23.47 -23.86
C ASP A 179 -6.26 23.90 -23.26
N GLY A 180 -6.05 23.62 -21.97
CA GLY A 180 -4.83 23.93 -21.25
C GLY A 180 -3.62 23.22 -21.83
N LEU A 181 -3.72 21.91 -22.02
CA LEU A 181 -2.63 21.11 -22.60
C LEU A 181 -2.35 21.50 -24.06
N ASN A 182 -3.39 21.71 -24.87
CA ASN A 182 -3.23 22.11 -26.26
C ASN A 182 -2.58 23.48 -26.40
N ARG A 183 -2.95 24.44 -25.55
CA ARG A 183 -2.49 25.83 -25.65
C ARG A 183 -1.13 26.05 -25.00
N PHE A 184 -0.90 25.50 -23.82
CA PHE A 184 0.26 25.85 -23.00
C PHE A 184 1.39 24.83 -23.06
N CYS A 185 1.12 23.60 -23.53
CA CYS A 185 2.12 22.52 -23.57
C CYS A 185 2.34 21.97 -24.99
N PRO A 186 2.79 22.78 -25.97
CA PRO A 186 3.08 22.30 -27.31
C PRO A 186 4.18 21.24 -27.37
N SER A 187 5.14 21.24 -26.42
CA SER A 187 6.23 20.26 -26.38
C SER A 187 5.83 18.91 -25.79
N VAL A 188 4.64 18.78 -25.19
CA VAL A 188 4.10 17.49 -24.73
C VAL A 188 3.49 16.74 -25.93
N ASP A 189 3.95 15.52 -26.18
CA ASP A 189 3.55 14.69 -27.32
C ASP A 189 2.23 13.95 -27.08
N ILE A 190 2.03 13.46 -25.85
CA ILE A 190 0.93 12.57 -25.48
C ILE A 190 0.14 13.18 -24.32
N HIS A 191 -1.19 13.18 -24.44
CA HIS A 191 -2.07 13.41 -23.28
C HIS A 191 -2.28 12.07 -22.55
N GLY A 192 -1.76 11.94 -21.33
CA GLY A 192 -2.11 10.84 -20.45
C GLY A 192 -3.43 11.12 -19.74
N ILE A 193 -4.34 10.16 -19.74
CA ILE A 193 -5.67 10.33 -19.15
C ILE A 193 -5.95 9.20 -18.16
N ASN A 194 -6.15 9.54 -16.89
CA ASN A 194 -6.69 8.62 -15.90
C ASN A 194 -8.22 8.60 -16.04
N SER A 195 -8.82 7.48 -16.41
CA SER A 195 -10.27 7.37 -16.62
C SER A 195 -10.79 6.00 -16.23
N TYR A 196 -11.71 5.96 -15.25
CA TYR A 196 -12.30 4.72 -14.73
C TYR A 196 -13.71 4.50 -15.30
N GLY A 197 -14.77 4.85 -14.56
CA GLY A 197 -16.16 4.67 -14.98
C GLY A 197 -16.51 5.42 -16.27
N GLY A 198 -15.85 6.55 -16.53
CA GLY A 198 -15.95 7.33 -17.76
C GLY A 198 -15.31 6.71 -19.01
N GLY A 199 -14.55 5.62 -18.86
CA GLY A 199 -13.73 5.01 -19.93
C GLY A 199 -14.48 4.73 -21.24
N PRO A 200 -15.63 4.04 -21.23
CA PRO A 200 -16.33 3.67 -22.47
C PRO A 200 -16.77 4.86 -23.34
N SER A 201 -16.91 6.05 -22.75
CA SER A 201 -17.34 7.27 -23.45
C SER A 201 -16.19 8.24 -23.73
N LEU A 202 -15.00 7.97 -23.20
CA LEU A 202 -13.86 8.88 -23.22
C LEU A 202 -13.45 9.28 -24.64
N PRO A 203 -13.30 8.38 -25.63
CA PRO A 203 -12.93 8.77 -26.99
C PRO A 203 -13.80 9.88 -27.57
N LYS A 204 -15.13 9.72 -27.46
CA LYS A 204 -16.09 10.70 -27.95
C LYS A 204 -15.95 12.03 -27.20
N ARG A 205 -15.93 11.98 -25.87
CA ARG A 205 -15.82 13.19 -25.03
C ARG A 205 -14.51 13.93 -25.27
N TYR A 206 -13.41 13.21 -25.51
CA TYR A 206 -12.11 13.79 -25.83
C TYR A 206 -12.16 14.57 -27.15
N ARG A 207 -12.78 14.00 -28.20
CA ARG A 207 -12.97 14.69 -29.48
C ARG A 207 -13.89 15.90 -29.37
N ASP A 208 -15.05 15.74 -28.74
CA ASP A 208 -16.02 16.83 -28.55
C ASP A 208 -15.41 17.99 -27.73
N GLY A 209 -14.50 17.68 -26.82
CA GLY A 209 -13.74 18.65 -26.04
C GLY A 209 -12.59 19.34 -26.77
N GLY A 210 -12.34 19.02 -28.05
CA GLY A 210 -11.25 19.61 -28.84
C GLY A 210 -9.92 18.85 -28.77
N GLY A 211 -9.92 17.59 -28.35
CA GLY A 211 -8.74 16.74 -28.26
C GLY A 211 -8.11 16.44 -29.62
N VAL A 212 -6.84 16.85 -29.79
CA VAL A 212 -6.08 16.69 -31.05
C VAL A 212 -4.73 15.97 -30.88
N LYS A 213 -4.22 15.91 -29.65
CA LYS A 213 -3.01 15.14 -29.33
C LYS A 213 -3.36 13.64 -29.27
N PRO A 214 -2.46 12.73 -29.69
CA PRO A 214 -2.56 11.33 -29.32
C PRO A 214 -2.64 11.21 -27.80
N TYR A 215 -3.29 10.18 -27.33
CA TYR A 215 -3.45 9.97 -25.90
C TYR A 215 -3.16 8.53 -25.51
N LEU A 216 -2.75 8.36 -24.26
CA LEU A 216 -2.68 7.08 -23.57
C LEU A 216 -3.66 7.11 -22.42
N ILE A 217 -4.36 6.00 -22.23
CA ILE A 217 -5.10 5.80 -20.98
C ILE A 217 -4.09 5.38 -19.94
N THR A 218 -3.77 6.26 -19.00
CA THR A 218 -2.68 6.05 -18.04
C THR A 218 -3.10 5.30 -16.79
N GLU A 219 -4.41 5.29 -16.53
CA GLU A 219 -5.08 4.44 -15.54
C GLU A 219 -6.52 4.18 -16.02
N PHE A 220 -6.96 2.92 -16.02
CA PHE A 220 -8.38 2.59 -16.15
C PHE A 220 -8.73 1.32 -15.37
N GLY A 221 -10.01 1.22 -15.04
CA GLY A 221 -10.56 0.08 -14.33
C GLY A 221 -12.06 0.24 -14.11
N PRO A 222 -12.65 -0.49 -13.13
CA PRO A 222 -14.03 -0.27 -12.75
C PRO A 222 -14.23 1.14 -12.21
N ALA A 223 -15.47 1.63 -12.19
CA ALA A 223 -15.79 2.95 -11.65
C ALA A 223 -15.24 3.14 -10.22
N GLY A 224 -14.60 4.28 -9.98
CA GLY A 224 -14.12 4.68 -8.66
C GLY A 224 -15.28 4.93 -7.70
N THR A 225 -15.00 4.94 -6.40
CA THR A 225 -16.03 5.18 -5.37
C THR A 225 -16.77 6.51 -5.57
N TRP A 226 -16.08 7.53 -6.06
CA TRP A 226 -16.62 8.85 -6.36
C TRP A 226 -17.54 8.89 -7.58
N GLU A 227 -17.52 7.86 -8.43
CA GLU A 227 -18.36 7.74 -9.63
C GLU A 227 -19.60 6.86 -9.39
N ARG A 228 -19.73 6.25 -8.21
CA ARG A 228 -20.85 5.37 -7.89
C ARG A 228 -21.85 6.09 -6.97
N PRO A 229 -23.17 5.87 -7.16
CA PRO A 229 -24.16 6.34 -6.20
C PRO A 229 -23.91 5.65 -4.85
N LYS A 230 -24.17 6.38 -3.78
CA LYS A 230 -24.10 5.82 -2.44
C LYS A 230 -25.32 4.94 -2.18
N ASN A 231 -25.11 3.82 -1.50
CA ASN A 231 -26.18 2.99 -0.97
C ASN A 231 -26.83 3.66 0.26
N LYS A 232 -27.84 3.01 0.83
CA LYS A 232 -28.57 3.50 2.01
C LYS A 232 -27.71 3.66 3.28
N TRP A 233 -26.47 3.18 3.28
CA TRP A 233 -25.49 3.34 4.37
C TRP A 233 -24.48 4.46 4.13
N ASP A 234 -24.70 5.30 3.11
CA ASP A 234 -23.76 6.33 2.61
C ASP A 234 -22.44 5.73 2.09
N MET A 235 -22.46 4.46 1.66
CA MET A 235 -21.29 3.73 1.14
C MET A 235 -21.51 3.35 -0.33
N PRO A 236 -20.50 3.43 -1.21
CA PRO A 236 -20.62 2.90 -2.57
C PRO A 236 -20.52 1.37 -2.55
N ASP A 237 -21.46 0.71 -3.23
CA ASP A 237 -21.39 -0.74 -3.42
C ASP A 237 -20.23 -1.07 -4.36
N GLU A 238 -19.56 -2.20 -4.14
CA GLU A 238 -18.51 -2.69 -5.03
C GLU A 238 -19.04 -3.86 -5.86
N ILE A 239 -18.72 -3.86 -7.15
CA ILE A 239 -19.08 -4.96 -8.06
C ILE A 239 -18.12 -6.15 -7.90
N THR A 240 -18.57 -7.35 -8.25
CA THR A 240 -17.75 -8.56 -8.19
C THR A 240 -16.60 -8.52 -9.19
N SER A 241 -15.53 -9.29 -8.97
CA SER A 241 -14.43 -9.42 -9.95
C SER A 241 -14.92 -9.83 -11.34
N THR A 242 -15.92 -10.71 -11.43
CA THR A 242 -16.59 -11.10 -12.68
C THR A 242 -17.20 -9.89 -13.39
N GLN A 243 -17.90 -9.02 -12.66
CA GLN A 243 -18.49 -7.80 -13.22
C GLN A 243 -17.43 -6.75 -13.56
N LYS A 244 -16.35 -6.64 -12.79
CA LYS A 244 -15.21 -5.75 -13.10
C LYS A 244 -14.58 -6.12 -14.42
N ALA A 245 -14.41 -7.40 -14.70
CA ALA A 245 -13.86 -7.90 -15.95
C ALA A 245 -14.61 -7.35 -17.18
N ALA A 246 -15.95 -7.36 -17.14
CA ALA A 246 -16.79 -6.77 -18.18
C ALA A 246 -16.60 -5.24 -18.31
N ALA A 247 -16.35 -4.53 -17.20
CA ALA A 247 -16.05 -3.10 -17.22
C ALA A 247 -14.70 -2.80 -17.91
N TYR A 248 -13.65 -3.60 -17.63
CA TYR A 248 -12.36 -3.47 -18.33
C TYR A 248 -12.52 -3.68 -19.83
N ARG A 249 -13.22 -4.75 -20.25
CA ARG A 249 -13.49 -5.02 -21.67
C ARG A 249 -14.15 -3.84 -22.36
N LYS A 250 -15.25 -3.34 -21.79
CA LYS A 250 -16.02 -2.24 -22.39
C LYS A 250 -15.18 -0.97 -22.59
N SER A 251 -14.34 -0.63 -21.61
CA SER A 251 -13.43 0.51 -21.72
C SER A 251 -12.35 0.27 -22.77
N TYR A 252 -11.68 -0.89 -22.72
CA TYR A 252 -10.59 -1.22 -23.65
C TYR A 252 -11.05 -1.26 -25.12
N GLU A 253 -12.22 -1.85 -25.40
CA GLU A 253 -12.81 -1.87 -26.75
C GLU A 253 -13.11 -0.45 -27.26
N ALA A 254 -13.59 0.45 -26.40
CA ALA A 254 -13.78 1.85 -26.77
C ALA A 254 -12.45 2.55 -27.10
N PHE A 255 -11.42 2.32 -26.29
CA PHE A 255 -10.09 2.93 -26.47
C PHE A 255 -9.44 2.48 -27.78
N THR A 256 -9.43 1.17 -28.03
CA THR A 256 -8.79 0.58 -29.22
C THR A 256 -9.48 0.93 -30.54
N ALA A 257 -10.75 1.32 -30.48
CA ALA A 257 -11.47 1.83 -31.65
C ALA A 257 -11.12 3.28 -32.01
N ASP A 258 -10.50 4.07 -31.13
CA ASP A 258 -10.15 5.47 -31.42
C ASP A 258 -8.79 5.58 -32.12
N PRO A 259 -8.73 6.19 -33.33
CA PRO A 259 -7.48 6.36 -34.05
C PRO A 259 -6.44 7.24 -33.34
N LEU A 260 -6.77 8.03 -32.31
CA LEU A 260 -5.78 8.78 -31.53
C LEU A 260 -5.25 8.05 -30.28
N CYS A 261 -5.87 6.93 -29.89
CA CYS A 261 -5.45 6.19 -28.71
C CYS A 261 -4.23 5.32 -29.04
N LEU A 262 -3.15 5.50 -28.28
CA LEU A 262 -1.91 4.73 -28.43
C LEU A 262 -1.90 3.42 -27.62
N GLY A 263 -2.95 3.20 -26.81
CA GLY A 263 -3.08 2.07 -25.89
C GLY A 263 -3.42 2.52 -24.47
N SER A 264 -3.21 1.63 -23.50
CA SER A 264 -3.74 1.82 -22.15
C SER A 264 -2.93 1.11 -21.07
N PHE A 265 -2.99 1.64 -19.85
CA PHE A 265 -2.44 1.06 -18.63
C PHE A 265 -3.58 0.70 -17.67
N ALA A 266 -3.86 -0.59 -17.50
CA ALA A 266 -4.88 -1.06 -16.56
C ALA A 266 -4.42 -0.84 -15.11
N PHE A 267 -5.34 -0.41 -14.25
CA PHE A 267 -5.08 -0.11 -12.84
C PHE A 267 -5.98 -0.97 -11.93
N MET A 268 -5.47 -1.70 -10.93
CA MET A 268 -4.06 -1.80 -10.53
C MET A 268 -3.53 -3.23 -10.62
N TRP A 269 -2.34 -3.36 -11.21
CA TRP A 269 -1.60 -4.61 -11.27
C TRP A 269 -0.90 -4.88 -9.95
N GLY A 270 -1.49 -5.79 -9.17
CA GLY A 270 -1.16 -5.98 -7.77
C GLY A 270 -2.41 -5.78 -6.90
N THR A 271 -2.18 -5.43 -5.65
CA THR A 271 -3.24 -5.15 -4.67
C THR A 271 -2.92 -3.87 -3.90
N LYS A 272 -3.95 -3.10 -3.58
CA LYS A 272 -3.86 -1.90 -2.75
C LYS A 272 -5.15 -1.72 -1.99
N GLN A 273 -5.05 -1.36 -0.72
CA GLN A 273 -6.20 -0.90 0.05
C GLN A 273 -6.63 0.46 -0.51
N GLU A 274 -7.71 0.46 -1.27
CA GLU A 274 -8.25 1.66 -1.90
C GLU A 274 -9.77 1.60 -1.91
N ALA A 275 -10.39 2.29 -0.94
CA ALA A 275 -11.78 2.13 -0.51
C ALA A 275 -12.12 0.75 0.08
N SER A 276 -11.68 -0.32 -0.56
CA SER A 276 -11.80 -1.70 -0.09
C SER A 276 -10.50 -2.46 -0.37
N ALA A 277 -10.41 -3.69 0.13
CA ALA A 277 -9.27 -4.56 -0.14
C ALA A 277 -9.21 -5.05 -1.60
N THR A 278 -10.30 -4.86 -2.37
CA THR A 278 -10.49 -5.49 -3.68
C THR A 278 -10.85 -4.52 -4.79
N TRP A 279 -11.02 -3.23 -4.52
CA TRP A 279 -11.68 -2.29 -5.44
C TRP A 279 -11.03 -2.27 -6.83
N PHE A 280 -9.74 -1.97 -6.90
CA PHE A 280 -8.98 -1.89 -8.15
C PHE A 280 -7.98 -3.03 -8.35
N GLY A 281 -7.68 -3.83 -7.33
CA GLY A 281 -6.66 -4.87 -7.39
C GLY A 281 -6.98 -5.94 -8.44
N MET A 282 -6.06 -6.14 -9.39
CA MET A 282 -6.15 -7.17 -10.42
C MET A 282 -5.53 -8.50 -9.98
N LEU A 283 -4.68 -8.46 -8.94
CA LEU A 283 -4.08 -9.61 -8.28
C LEU A 283 -4.47 -9.60 -6.79
N LEU A 284 -4.59 -10.77 -6.18
CA LEU A 284 -4.64 -10.88 -4.72
C LEU A 284 -3.24 -10.66 -4.12
N SER A 285 -3.17 -10.38 -2.81
CA SER A 285 -1.89 -10.29 -2.09
C SER A 285 -1.09 -11.60 -2.13
N THR A 286 -1.76 -12.72 -2.35
CA THR A 286 -1.20 -14.06 -2.54
C THR A 286 -0.80 -14.36 -4.00
N GLY A 287 -1.06 -13.43 -4.92
CA GLY A 287 -0.60 -13.44 -6.30
C GLY A 287 -1.56 -14.05 -7.32
N GLU A 288 -2.70 -14.61 -6.90
CA GLU A 288 -3.73 -15.11 -7.82
C GLU A 288 -4.32 -13.96 -8.64
N LYS A 289 -4.57 -14.21 -9.93
CA LYS A 289 -5.18 -13.21 -10.83
C LYS A 289 -6.70 -13.20 -10.70
N THR A 290 -7.31 -12.06 -10.98
CA THR A 290 -8.77 -11.91 -11.07
C THR A 290 -9.25 -11.90 -12.53
N ALA A 291 -10.56 -12.07 -12.74
CA ALA A 291 -11.17 -12.14 -14.07
C ALA A 291 -10.84 -10.94 -14.99
N SER A 292 -10.52 -9.77 -14.43
CA SER A 292 -10.02 -8.63 -15.20
C SER A 292 -8.75 -8.96 -16.02
N VAL A 293 -7.88 -9.82 -15.49
CA VAL A 293 -6.66 -10.28 -16.17
C VAL A 293 -7.01 -11.24 -17.32
N ASP A 294 -8.03 -12.09 -17.16
CA ASP A 294 -8.48 -12.99 -18.25
C ASP A 294 -9.00 -12.20 -19.44
N GLU A 295 -9.84 -11.20 -19.17
CA GLU A 295 -10.41 -10.35 -20.21
C GLU A 295 -9.32 -9.61 -20.97
N LEU A 296 -8.37 -9.00 -20.26
CA LEU A 296 -7.25 -8.31 -20.88
C LEU A 296 -6.32 -9.28 -21.62
N THR A 297 -6.11 -10.50 -21.11
CA THR A 297 -5.33 -11.54 -21.82
C THR A 297 -5.97 -11.87 -23.17
N GLN A 298 -7.28 -12.09 -23.20
CA GLN A 298 -8.03 -12.34 -24.43
C GLN A 298 -7.97 -11.14 -25.40
N LEU A 299 -8.06 -9.91 -24.88
CA LEU A 299 -8.02 -8.69 -25.68
C LEU A 299 -6.63 -8.40 -26.25
N TRP A 300 -5.57 -8.63 -25.48
CA TRP A 300 -4.19 -8.35 -25.87
C TRP A 300 -3.60 -9.41 -26.80
N THR A 301 -3.97 -10.69 -26.60
CA THR A 301 -3.37 -11.81 -27.33
C THR A 301 -4.28 -12.43 -28.39
N GLY A 302 -5.58 -12.11 -28.35
CA GLY A 302 -6.60 -12.78 -29.14
C GLY A 302 -6.94 -14.19 -28.66
N LYS A 303 -6.38 -14.65 -27.53
CA LYS A 303 -6.57 -16.01 -26.98
C LYS A 303 -6.96 -15.97 -25.52
N ALA A 304 -7.85 -16.89 -25.13
CA ALA A 304 -8.28 -17.00 -23.75
C ALA A 304 -7.12 -17.48 -22.87
N ALA A 305 -7.12 -17.07 -21.60
CA ALA A 305 -6.20 -17.64 -20.63
C ALA A 305 -6.43 -19.16 -20.52
N LYS A 306 -5.36 -19.91 -20.27
CA LYS A 306 -5.44 -21.38 -20.15
C LYS A 306 -6.18 -21.87 -18.90
N ASN A 307 -6.18 -21.03 -17.86
CA ASN A 307 -6.82 -21.27 -16.58
C ASN A 307 -7.62 -20.01 -16.30
N LEU A 308 -8.95 -20.08 -16.40
CA LEU A 308 -9.84 -18.96 -16.20
C LEU A 308 -10.11 -18.74 -14.72
N CYS A 309 -10.55 -17.54 -14.37
CA CYS A 309 -10.92 -17.21 -13.01
C CYS A 309 -12.32 -17.76 -12.68
N PRO A 310 -12.56 -18.11 -11.41
CA PRO A 310 -13.91 -18.44 -10.95
C PRO A 310 -14.92 -17.34 -11.29
N VAL A 311 -16.15 -17.74 -11.58
CA VAL A 311 -17.27 -16.89 -11.96
C VAL A 311 -18.23 -16.80 -10.79
N ILE A 312 -18.49 -15.57 -10.28
CA ILE A 312 -19.50 -15.33 -9.25
C ILE A 312 -20.83 -15.06 -9.95
N GLU A 313 -21.79 -15.98 -9.79
CA GLU A 313 -23.16 -15.84 -10.30
C GLU A 313 -24.02 -15.02 -9.35
N SER A 314 -23.91 -15.25 -8.04
CA SER A 314 -24.60 -14.46 -7.03
C SER A 314 -23.84 -14.43 -5.70
N LEU A 315 -23.98 -13.33 -4.96
CA LEU A 315 -23.48 -13.15 -3.60
C LEU A 315 -24.51 -12.32 -2.83
N GLU A 316 -25.22 -12.96 -1.90
CA GLU A 316 -26.43 -12.40 -1.30
C GLU A 316 -26.50 -12.67 0.21
N LEU A 317 -27.11 -11.75 0.97
CA LEU A 317 -27.50 -12.05 2.34
C LEU A 317 -28.68 -13.01 2.34
N GLY A 318 -28.68 -13.97 3.27
CA GLY A 318 -29.81 -14.87 3.52
C GLY A 318 -31.04 -14.20 4.13
N GLN A 319 -31.00 -12.87 4.29
CA GLN A 319 -32.07 -12.03 4.79
C GLN A 319 -32.02 -10.65 4.12
N ALA A 320 -32.98 -9.78 4.39
CA ALA A 320 -32.94 -8.40 3.93
C ALA A 320 -31.72 -7.66 4.49
N ASN A 321 -31.04 -6.86 3.65
CA ASN A 321 -29.92 -6.02 4.07
C ASN A 321 -30.43 -4.77 4.80
N GLU A 322 -31.02 -4.92 5.99
CA GLU A 322 -31.48 -3.82 6.85
C GLU A 322 -30.43 -3.47 7.91
N GLU A 323 -30.75 -2.57 8.85
CA GLU A 323 -29.90 -2.40 10.02
C GLU A 323 -30.00 -3.64 10.91
N LEU A 324 -28.86 -4.30 11.12
CA LEU A 324 -28.76 -5.58 11.81
C LEU A 324 -28.46 -5.36 13.31
N ASP A 325 -29.00 -6.23 14.16
CA ASP A 325 -28.80 -6.12 15.60
C ASP A 325 -27.37 -6.54 16.01
N PRO A 326 -26.71 -5.80 16.92
CA PRO A 326 -25.40 -6.17 17.44
C PRO A 326 -25.40 -7.57 18.05
N GLY A 327 -24.43 -8.40 17.69
CA GLY A 327 -24.38 -9.77 18.18
C GLY A 327 -25.42 -10.72 17.54
N SER A 328 -26.22 -10.30 16.56
CA SER A 328 -27.05 -11.24 15.80
C SER A 328 -26.20 -12.16 14.91
N THR A 329 -26.75 -13.29 14.50
CA THR A 329 -26.12 -14.18 13.51
C THR A 329 -26.80 -13.98 12.17
N ILE A 330 -26.02 -13.87 11.11
CA ILE A 330 -26.50 -13.69 9.74
C ILE A 330 -25.96 -14.78 8.82
N THR A 331 -26.61 -14.96 7.68
CA THR A 331 -26.16 -15.88 6.64
C THR A 331 -25.82 -15.12 5.36
N VAL A 332 -24.79 -15.56 4.65
CA VAL A 332 -24.42 -15.08 3.31
C VAL A 332 -24.35 -16.28 2.39
N ASN A 333 -24.99 -16.23 1.22
CA ASN A 333 -24.97 -17.28 0.22
C ASN A 333 -24.12 -16.83 -0.98
N LEU A 334 -23.27 -17.73 -1.46
CA LEU A 334 -22.44 -17.57 -2.66
C LEU A 334 -22.79 -18.66 -3.65
N LYS A 335 -23.06 -18.25 -4.89
CA LYS A 335 -23.07 -19.15 -6.04
C LYS A 335 -21.90 -18.77 -6.95
N ALA A 336 -20.90 -19.65 -7.01
CA ALA A 336 -19.74 -19.49 -7.86
C ALA A 336 -19.38 -20.80 -8.56
N THR A 337 -18.83 -20.71 -9.77
CA THR A 337 -18.41 -21.84 -10.58
C THR A 337 -17.00 -21.62 -11.11
N ASP A 338 -16.27 -22.70 -11.34
CA ASP A 338 -14.99 -22.68 -12.03
C ASP A 338 -15.19 -23.15 -13.48
N PRO A 339 -14.74 -22.39 -14.50
CA PRO A 339 -14.94 -22.79 -15.91
C PRO A 339 -14.29 -24.13 -16.28
N GLU A 340 -13.18 -24.47 -15.63
CA GLU A 340 -12.45 -25.72 -15.79
C GLU A 340 -12.95 -26.83 -14.84
N ASN A 341 -13.92 -26.52 -13.98
CA ASN A 341 -14.44 -27.37 -12.91
C ASN A 341 -13.41 -27.74 -11.84
N ASP A 342 -12.44 -26.86 -11.58
CA ASP A 342 -11.51 -27.00 -10.47
C ASP A 342 -12.22 -26.78 -9.10
N PRO A 343 -11.81 -27.49 -8.03
CA PRO A 343 -12.35 -27.28 -6.70
C PRO A 343 -12.10 -25.85 -6.20
N LEU A 344 -13.15 -25.21 -5.67
CA LEU A 344 -13.06 -23.84 -5.17
C LEU A 344 -12.82 -23.80 -3.65
N ASP A 345 -11.78 -23.09 -3.23
CA ASP A 345 -11.55 -22.69 -1.84
C ASP A 345 -12.11 -21.28 -1.61
N VAL A 346 -12.99 -21.13 -0.62
CA VAL A 346 -13.67 -19.86 -0.35
C VAL A 346 -13.32 -19.39 1.06
N GLN A 347 -12.69 -18.23 1.11
CA GLN A 347 -12.37 -17.54 2.36
C GLN A 347 -13.34 -16.38 2.59
N TRP A 348 -14.03 -16.44 3.72
CA TRP A 348 -14.92 -15.39 4.19
C TRP A 348 -14.21 -14.46 5.17
N ILE A 349 -14.34 -13.14 4.97
CA ILE A 349 -13.73 -12.13 5.85
C ILE A 349 -14.77 -11.07 6.19
N LEU A 350 -14.94 -10.76 7.47
CA LEU A 350 -15.66 -9.59 7.94
C LEU A 350 -14.66 -8.50 8.35
N THR A 351 -14.84 -7.27 7.85
CA THR A 351 -14.08 -6.09 8.28
C THR A 351 -14.99 -4.96 8.71
N GLU A 352 -14.48 -4.02 9.51
CA GLU A 352 -15.11 -2.69 9.56
C GLU A 352 -15.12 -2.09 8.13
N ASP A 353 -16.12 -1.27 7.84
CA ASP A 353 -16.20 -0.48 6.62
C ASP A 353 -16.52 0.96 7.02
N TRP A 354 -15.70 1.91 6.62
CA TRP A 354 -15.90 3.29 7.01
C TRP A 354 -15.70 4.22 5.84
N LYS A 355 -16.53 5.27 5.84
CA LYS A 355 -16.38 6.38 4.92
C LYS A 355 -15.07 7.10 5.23
N GLU A 356 -14.08 6.88 4.37
CA GLU A 356 -12.79 7.55 4.46
C GLU A 356 -12.82 8.95 3.86
N VAL A 357 -11.87 9.78 4.29
CA VAL A 357 -11.67 11.17 3.83
C VAL A 357 -10.40 11.28 2.96
N ALA A 358 -9.69 10.17 2.70
CA ALA A 358 -8.47 10.16 1.88
C ALA A 358 -8.79 10.34 0.38
N GLU A 359 -7.99 11.15 -0.32
CA GLU A 359 -8.20 11.53 -1.73
C GLU A 359 -6.99 11.14 -2.60
N GLY A 360 -7.22 10.89 -3.91
CA GLY A 360 -6.15 10.87 -4.91
C GLY A 360 -5.00 9.87 -4.69
N GLY A 361 -5.30 8.65 -4.26
CA GLY A 361 -4.34 7.54 -4.21
C GLY A 361 -3.48 7.43 -2.94
N ASP A 362 -3.72 8.25 -1.92
CA ASP A 362 -3.02 8.20 -0.62
C ASP A 362 -3.00 6.79 0.01
N LEU A 363 -1.97 6.51 0.81
CA LEU A 363 -1.83 5.24 1.54
C LEU A 363 -2.97 5.10 2.56
N ARG A 364 -3.59 3.91 2.59
CA ARG A 364 -4.74 3.61 3.44
C ARG A 364 -4.45 2.39 4.30
N ALA A 365 -4.67 2.50 5.60
CA ALA A 365 -4.60 1.36 6.49
C ALA A 365 -5.76 0.41 6.21
N ALA A 366 -5.48 -0.90 6.20
CA ALA A 366 -6.54 -1.90 6.09
C ALA A 366 -7.43 -1.88 7.34
N PRO A 367 -8.77 -1.96 7.19
CA PRO A 367 -9.66 -1.99 8.33
C PRO A 367 -9.47 -3.27 9.17
N PRO A 368 -9.72 -3.22 10.49
CA PRO A 368 -9.71 -4.38 11.34
C PRO A 368 -10.60 -5.51 10.82
N LYS A 369 -10.07 -6.73 10.92
CA LYS A 369 -10.76 -7.97 10.56
C LYS A 369 -11.38 -8.61 11.81
N PHE A 370 -12.47 -9.36 11.62
CA PHE A 370 -13.19 -10.07 12.67
C PHE A 370 -13.20 -11.59 12.39
N PRO A 371 -12.06 -12.30 12.50
CA PRO A 371 -11.99 -13.72 12.15
C PRO A 371 -12.93 -14.59 13.02
N LYS A 372 -13.05 -14.28 14.33
CA LYS A 372 -13.95 -14.97 15.26
C LYS A 372 -15.45 -14.74 14.96
N ALA A 373 -15.78 -13.79 14.08
CA ALA A 373 -17.16 -13.60 13.63
C ALA A 373 -17.60 -14.70 12.66
N ILE A 374 -16.69 -15.34 11.94
CA ILE A 374 -17.00 -16.44 11.02
C ILE A 374 -17.21 -17.71 11.85
N LEU A 375 -18.43 -18.24 11.85
CA LEU A 375 -18.82 -19.33 12.73
C LEU A 375 -18.51 -20.72 12.16
N PRO A 376 -18.34 -21.75 13.03
CA PRO A 376 -18.31 -23.14 12.62
C PRO A 376 -19.53 -23.52 11.77
N GLY A 377 -19.33 -24.38 10.77
CA GLY A 377 -20.37 -24.77 9.81
C GLY A 377 -20.56 -23.79 8.64
N THR A 378 -19.71 -22.77 8.53
CA THR A 378 -19.49 -22.03 7.28
C THR A 378 -18.90 -22.96 6.22
N THR A 379 -19.42 -22.88 5.00
CA THR A 379 -18.94 -23.60 3.81
C THR A 379 -18.54 -22.61 2.73
N GLY A 380 -18.07 -23.11 1.58
CA GLY A 380 -17.79 -22.24 0.44
C GLY A 380 -19.04 -21.60 -0.18
N GLU A 381 -20.18 -22.28 -0.12
CA GLU A 381 -21.45 -21.78 -0.65
C GLU A 381 -22.21 -20.90 0.35
N GLN A 382 -21.92 -21.02 1.65
CA GLN A 382 -22.66 -20.31 2.68
C GLN A 382 -21.81 -19.95 3.90
N ALA A 383 -21.75 -18.66 4.25
CA ALA A 383 -21.16 -18.20 5.51
C ALA A 383 -22.20 -17.97 6.59
N LYS A 384 -21.89 -18.40 7.82
CA LYS A 384 -22.62 -18.02 9.03
C LYS A 384 -21.76 -17.05 9.83
N ILE A 385 -22.24 -15.82 10.03
CA ILE A 385 -21.44 -14.74 10.61
C ILE A 385 -22.13 -14.20 11.86
N LYS A 386 -21.44 -14.26 13.00
CA LYS A 386 -21.84 -13.59 14.24
C LYS A 386 -21.38 -12.14 14.21
N LEU A 387 -22.32 -11.22 14.13
CA LEU A 387 -22.01 -9.80 14.04
C LEU A 387 -21.33 -9.28 15.31
N PRO A 388 -20.36 -8.36 15.20
CA PRO A 388 -19.77 -7.70 16.36
C PRO A 388 -20.80 -6.94 17.20
N LYS A 389 -20.43 -6.67 18.46
CA LYS A 389 -21.24 -5.83 19.37
C LYS A 389 -21.11 -4.33 19.11
N GLY A 390 -20.08 -3.92 18.37
CA GLY A 390 -19.93 -2.55 17.90
C GLY A 390 -20.85 -2.29 16.73
N GLY A 391 -21.53 -1.14 16.73
CA GLY A 391 -22.33 -0.69 15.61
C GLY A 391 -21.49 -0.05 14.51
N GLY A 392 -22.13 0.44 13.45
CA GLY A 392 -21.47 1.06 12.31
C GLY A 392 -21.57 0.23 11.04
N THR A 393 -20.79 0.62 10.04
CA THR A 393 -20.79 -0.04 8.72
C THR A 393 -19.66 -1.08 8.68
N TYR A 394 -19.95 -2.22 8.05
CA TYR A 394 -19.05 -3.36 7.92
C TYR A 394 -19.12 -3.92 6.50
N ARG A 395 -18.08 -4.65 6.10
CA ARG A 395 -18.02 -5.30 4.78
C ARG A 395 -17.67 -6.77 4.94
N ILE A 396 -18.44 -7.61 4.28
CA ILE A 396 -18.22 -9.05 4.18
C ILE A 396 -17.61 -9.32 2.82
N TYR A 397 -16.45 -9.94 2.78
CA TYR A 397 -15.78 -10.38 1.56
C TYR A 397 -15.87 -11.89 1.41
N ALA A 398 -16.00 -12.33 0.16
CA ALA A 398 -15.72 -13.67 -0.31
C ALA A 398 -14.49 -13.61 -1.23
N PHE A 399 -13.44 -14.34 -0.89
CA PHE A 399 -12.30 -14.60 -1.76
C PHE A 399 -12.37 -16.07 -2.21
N ILE A 400 -12.60 -16.29 -3.50
CA ILE A 400 -12.78 -17.61 -4.11
C ILE A 400 -11.50 -17.94 -4.87
N ARG A 401 -10.83 -19.05 -4.59
CA ARG A 401 -9.58 -19.48 -5.23
C ARG A 401 -9.77 -20.84 -5.88
N ASP A 402 -9.16 -21.02 -7.05
CA ASP A 402 -9.17 -22.28 -7.81
C ASP A 402 -8.02 -23.24 -7.44
N GLY A 403 -7.06 -22.79 -6.62
CA GLY A 403 -5.83 -23.52 -6.32
C GLY A 403 -4.82 -23.61 -7.48
N ARG A 404 -5.10 -22.96 -8.62
CA ARG A 404 -4.28 -22.92 -9.85
C ARG A 404 -3.83 -21.51 -10.23
N GLY A 405 -3.98 -20.56 -9.33
CA GLY A 405 -3.47 -19.20 -9.48
C GLY A 405 -4.49 -18.20 -10.01
N SER A 406 -5.77 -18.56 -10.06
CA SER A 406 -6.88 -17.64 -10.32
C SER A 406 -7.80 -17.49 -9.12
N ALA A 407 -8.47 -16.35 -9.05
CA ALA A 407 -9.39 -16.03 -7.99
C ALA A 407 -10.54 -15.14 -8.44
N ALA A 408 -11.62 -15.18 -7.66
CA ALA A 408 -12.71 -14.23 -7.74
C ALA A 408 -12.94 -13.54 -6.39
N THR A 409 -13.45 -12.31 -6.45
CA THR A 409 -13.76 -11.52 -5.26
C THR A 409 -15.17 -10.95 -5.36
N GLY A 410 -15.89 -11.03 -4.25
CA GLY A 410 -17.19 -10.39 -4.08
C GLY A 410 -17.31 -9.86 -2.66
N ASN A 411 -18.15 -8.85 -2.46
CA ASN A 411 -18.42 -8.36 -1.12
C ASN A 411 -19.82 -7.75 -0.96
N ILE A 412 -20.24 -7.61 0.29
CA ILE A 412 -21.50 -6.97 0.69
C ILE A 412 -21.23 -5.99 1.82
N SER A 413 -21.74 -4.76 1.68
CA SER A 413 -21.78 -3.78 2.78
C SER A 413 -23.03 -3.97 3.64
N ILE A 414 -22.85 -3.98 4.96
CA ILE A 414 -23.93 -4.11 5.95
C ILE A 414 -23.85 -3.02 7.02
N LYS A 415 -24.97 -2.75 7.69
CA LYS A 415 -25.04 -1.82 8.82
C LYS A 415 -25.42 -2.56 10.10
N ILE A 416 -24.66 -2.36 11.17
CA ILE A 416 -24.98 -2.82 12.52
C ILE A 416 -25.49 -1.61 13.33
N LYS A 417 -26.60 -1.77 14.05
CA LYS A 417 -27.20 -0.72 14.88
C LYS A 417 -26.25 -0.23 15.97
N GLY A 418 -26.36 1.05 16.30
CA GLY A 418 -25.61 1.68 17.39
C GLY A 418 -24.26 2.26 16.97
N GLU A 419 -23.51 2.75 17.96
CA GLU A 419 -22.22 3.39 17.76
C GLU A 419 -21.08 2.38 17.60
N ARG A 420 -20.04 2.78 16.87
CA ARG A 420 -18.79 2.02 16.79
C ARG A 420 -18.17 1.87 18.16
N LYS A 421 -17.70 0.66 18.44
CA LYS A 421 -16.98 0.34 19.67
C LYS A 421 -15.58 -0.16 19.32
N PRO A 422 -14.56 0.11 20.14
CA PRO A 422 -13.27 -0.56 20.00
C PRO A 422 -13.47 -2.08 20.07
N ILE A 423 -12.77 -2.81 19.20
CA ILE A 423 -12.68 -4.28 19.27
C ILE A 423 -12.07 -4.65 20.61
N PRO A 424 -12.73 -5.44 21.49
CA PRO A 424 -12.18 -5.82 22.80
C PRO A 424 -10.79 -6.46 22.70
N ALA A 425 -9.96 -6.25 23.73
CA ALA A 425 -8.68 -6.94 23.85
C ALA A 425 -8.92 -8.44 24.11
N GLU A 426 -7.97 -9.28 23.73
CA GLU A 426 -8.04 -10.70 24.08
C GLU A 426 -7.59 -10.90 25.53
N SER A 427 -8.25 -11.79 26.26
CA SER A 427 -7.82 -12.16 27.61
C SER A 427 -6.48 -12.89 27.55
N LEU A 428 -5.57 -12.55 28.45
CA LEU A 428 -4.28 -13.22 28.62
C LEU A 428 -4.13 -13.65 30.07
N ASP A 429 -3.87 -14.94 30.27
CA ASP A 429 -3.66 -15.51 31.60
C ASP A 429 -2.32 -15.05 32.18
N THR A 430 -2.30 -14.73 33.48
CA THR A 430 -1.10 -14.39 34.25
C THR A 430 -0.63 -15.60 35.09
N PRO A 431 0.67 -15.70 35.44
CA PRO A 431 1.73 -14.70 35.26
C PRO A 431 2.33 -14.67 33.84
N VAL A 432 2.73 -13.48 33.41
CA VAL A 432 3.39 -13.24 32.11
C VAL A 432 4.71 -12.52 32.31
N GLU A 433 5.79 -13.08 31.75
CA GLU A 433 7.13 -12.49 31.74
C GLU A 433 7.34 -11.70 30.45
N ILE A 434 7.75 -10.43 30.61
CA ILE A 434 7.74 -9.42 29.53
C ILE A 434 9.08 -9.30 28.81
N THR A 435 10.19 -9.56 29.49
CA THR A 435 11.55 -9.33 28.98
C THR A 435 12.47 -10.52 29.25
N GLY A 436 13.56 -10.63 28.51
CA GLY A 436 14.59 -11.63 28.74
C GLY A 436 14.28 -13.00 28.14
N ALA A 437 15.19 -13.97 28.30
CA ALA A 437 15.08 -15.28 27.65
C ALA A 437 13.88 -16.13 28.09
N SER A 438 13.29 -15.83 29.24
CA SER A 438 12.09 -16.51 29.75
C SER A 438 10.79 -15.81 29.36
N GLN A 439 10.85 -14.74 28.54
CA GLN A 439 9.67 -14.03 28.07
C GLN A 439 8.66 -14.99 27.41
N ASN A 440 7.41 -14.89 27.84
CA ASN A 440 6.28 -15.62 27.27
C ASN A 440 5.14 -14.68 26.88
N GLY A 441 5.35 -13.37 27.07
CA GLY A 441 4.41 -12.32 26.72
C GLY A 441 4.38 -11.99 25.23
N PRO A 442 3.22 -11.52 24.72
CA PRO A 442 3.01 -11.17 23.32
C PRO A 442 3.55 -9.78 22.91
N TRP A 443 4.08 -8.98 23.84
CA TRP A 443 4.56 -7.63 23.56
C TRP A 443 6.00 -7.63 23.05
N ALA A 444 6.30 -6.76 22.08
CA ALA A 444 7.63 -6.63 21.50
C ALA A 444 8.22 -5.24 21.78
N ALA A 445 9.52 -5.19 22.12
CA ALA A 445 10.29 -3.96 22.33
C ALA A 445 10.48 -3.15 21.03
N SER A 446 9.41 -2.46 20.63
CA SER A 446 9.25 -1.89 19.29
C SER A 446 8.94 -0.39 19.30
N GLY A 447 8.53 0.16 20.44
CA GLY A 447 8.27 1.59 20.60
C GLY A 447 9.51 2.35 21.06
N TRP A 448 10.47 2.58 20.17
CA TRP A 448 11.70 3.33 20.49
C TRP A 448 11.44 4.84 20.48
N MET A 449 11.80 5.54 21.56
CA MET A 449 11.51 6.97 21.78
C MET A 449 12.77 7.77 22.14
N GLY A 450 12.75 9.07 21.84
CA GLY A 450 13.84 9.99 22.15
C GLY A 450 15.06 9.80 21.25
N ASN A 451 16.27 9.91 21.80
CA ASN A 451 17.52 9.77 21.04
C ASN A 451 17.90 8.30 20.81
N THR A 452 17.10 7.61 19.99
CA THR A 452 17.20 6.17 19.74
C THR A 452 18.52 5.75 19.07
N ALA A 453 19.15 6.65 18.30
CA ALA A 453 20.46 6.41 17.70
C ALA A 453 21.56 6.09 18.74
N GLN A 454 21.39 6.60 19.97
CA GLN A 454 22.31 6.41 21.10
C GLN A 454 21.82 5.36 22.11
N LEU A 455 20.65 4.75 21.90
CA LEU A 455 20.10 3.74 22.80
C LEU A 455 20.44 2.33 22.29
N ARG A 456 20.87 1.46 23.18
CA ARG A 456 21.11 0.03 22.92
C ARG A 456 20.39 -0.80 23.97
N MET A 457 19.85 -1.93 23.55
CA MET A 457 19.19 -2.90 24.41
C MET A 457 19.65 -4.30 24.02
N ASP A 458 20.04 -5.08 25.03
CA ASP A 458 20.45 -6.47 24.92
C ASP A 458 19.65 -7.29 25.94
N GLU A 459 18.61 -7.97 25.48
CA GLU A 459 17.71 -8.78 26.33
C GLU A 459 18.33 -10.13 26.75
N ALA A 460 19.49 -10.51 26.20
CA ALA A 460 20.19 -11.77 26.47
C ALA A 460 21.51 -11.54 27.22
N SER A 461 21.61 -10.46 27.99
CA SER A 461 22.86 -10.09 28.64
C SER A 461 23.17 -11.02 29.82
N THR A 462 24.35 -11.63 29.83
CA THR A 462 24.82 -12.50 30.92
C THR A 462 25.51 -11.73 32.04
N GLU A 463 25.43 -10.40 32.03
CA GLU A 463 26.13 -9.53 32.97
C GLU A 463 25.38 -9.42 34.31
N ASN A 464 25.78 -10.27 35.25
CA ASN A 464 25.25 -10.30 36.62
C ASN A 464 23.71 -10.35 36.68
N PRO A 465 23.07 -11.38 36.10
CA PRO A 465 21.62 -11.56 36.14
C PRO A 465 21.14 -11.80 37.56
N LYS A 466 19.93 -11.32 37.88
CA LYS A 466 19.26 -11.55 39.16
C LYS A 466 18.49 -12.86 39.17
N VAL A 467 17.83 -13.18 38.05
CA VAL A 467 17.02 -14.38 37.86
C VAL A 467 17.57 -15.14 36.65
N GLY A 468 17.73 -16.46 36.79
CA GLY A 468 18.20 -17.29 35.69
C GLY A 468 19.64 -17.00 35.25
N LYS A 469 19.88 -16.91 33.94
CA LYS A 469 21.22 -16.80 33.33
C LYS A 469 21.44 -15.52 32.54
N GLU A 470 20.39 -14.77 32.27
CA GLU A 470 20.39 -13.61 31.38
C GLU A 470 19.47 -12.53 31.96
N CYS A 471 19.77 -11.27 31.67
CA CYS A 471 18.98 -10.10 32.05
C CYS A 471 18.96 -9.09 30.90
N THR A 472 18.07 -8.11 30.97
CA THR A 472 17.99 -7.05 29.96
C THR A 472 18.94 -5.92 30.31
N LYS A 473 19.98 -5.72 29.50
CA LYS A 473 20.91 -4.60 29.61
C LYS A 473 20.49 -3.46 28.69
N ILE A 474 20.41 -2.25 29.24
CA ILE A 474 20.08 -1.04 28.50
C ILE A 474 21.24 -0.04 28.65
N SER A 475 21.74 0.48 27.52
CA SER A 475 22.80 1.49 27.48
C SER A 475 22.37 2.70 26.65
N PHE A 476 22.33 3.87 27.29
CA PHE A 476 22.13 5.15 26.63
C PHE A 476 23.47 5.90 26.54
N GLN A 477 24.07 5.88 25.35
CA GLN A 477 25.41 6.36 25.04
C GLN A 477 25.43 7.87 24.71
N SER A 478 24.62 8.66 25.42
CA SER A 478 24.63 10.12 25.28
C SER A 478 24.89 10.79 26.62
N GLU A 479 25.57 11.94 26.59
CA GLU A 479 25.80 12.78 27.76
C GLU A 479 24.63 13.74 28.04
N SER A 480 23.66 13.86 27.13
CA SER A 480 22.49 14.72 27.31
C SER A 480 21.23 14.15 26.65
N GLY A 481 20.07 14.63 27.09
CA GLY A 481 18.77 14.24 26.54
C GLY A 481 18.22 12.96 27.15
N TRP A 482 17.25 12.34 26.46
CA TRP A 482 16.52 11.18 26.94
C TRP A 482 16.25 10.18 25.84
N ALA A 483 16.05 8.93 26.22
CA ALA A 483 15.61 7.86 25.33
C ALA A 483 14.78 6.82 26.10
N GLY A 484 14.00 6.03 25.38
CA GLY A 484 13.15 5.01 25.98
C GLY A 484 12.70 3.94 25.00
N VAL A 485 12.16 2.86 25.54
CA VAL A 485 11.56 1.76 24.78
C VAL A 485 10.23 1.38 25.41
N VAL A 486 9.25 1.09 24.56
CA VAL A 486 7.93 0.55 24.92
C VAL A 486 7.80 -0.85 24.33
N TRP A 487 7.40 -1.81 25.16
CA TRP A 487 6.98 -3.14 24.75
C TRP A 487 5.52 -3.07 24.31
N GLN A 488 5.30 -3.03 23.00
CA GLN A 488 4.01 -2.76 22.38
C GLN A 488 3.38 -4.03 21.78
N HIS A 489 2.04 -4.06 21.79
CA HIS A 489 1.27 -5.00 20.99
C HIS A 489 0.11 -4.31 20.22
N PRO A 490 0.03 -4.45 18.88
CA PRO A 490 1.04 -5.07 18.01
C PRO A 490 2.38 -4.31 18.05
N ALA A 491 3.44 -4.94 17.55
CA ALA A 491 4.75 -4.30 17.50
C ALA A 491 4.69 -2.99 16.67
N GLY A 492 5.21 -1.89 17.22
CA GLY A 492 5.24 -0.56 16.60
C GLY A 492 3.90 0.19 16.61
N ASP A 493 2.86 -0.33 17.25
CA ASP A 493 1.55 0.30 17.27
C ASP A 493 1.36 1.27 18.46
N TRP A 494 1.00 2.52 18.13
CA TRP A 494 0.77 3.61 19.08
C TRP A 494 -0.72 3.87 19.35
N GLY A 495 -1.57 2.84 19.27
CA GLY A 495 -2.99 2.95 19.60
C GLY A 495 -3.93 3.12 18.40
N ASP A 496 -3.39 3.01 17.18
CA ASP A 496 -4.13 3.20 15.95
C ASP A 496 -4.81 1.90 15.49
N THR A 497 -4.26 0.73 15.87
CA THR A 497 -4.81 -0.58 15.53
C THR A 497 -5.28 -1.39 16.76
N PRO A 498 -6.25 -2.31 16.58
CA PRO A 498 -6.64 -3.24 17.64
C PRO A 498 -5.46 -4.05 18.18
N GLY A 499 -5.50 -4.37 19.46
CA GLY A 499 -4.53 -5.25 20.12
C GLY A 499 -4.35 -4.87 21.58
N GLY A 500 -3.32 -5.40 22.20
CA GLY A 500 -3.19 -5.40 23.65
C GLY A 500 -4.07 -6.47 24.24
N PHE A 501 -3.93 -6.67 25.55
CA PHE A 501 -4.55 -7.79 26.25
C PHE A 501 -5.37 -7.30 27.43
N ASP A 502 -6.46 -8.02 27.69
CA ASP A 502 -7.24 -7.89 28.90
C ASP A 502 -6.53 -8.69 30.00
N LEU A 503 -5.98 -7.98 30.98
CA LEU A 503 -5.26 -8.52 32.13
C LEU A 503 -6.11 -8.39 33.40
N THR A 504 -7.44 -8.30 33.27
CA THR A 504 -8.34 -8.19 34.42
C THR A 504 -8.12 -9.35 35.39
N GLY A 505 -7.77 -9.01 36.63
CA GLY A 505 -7.43 -9.98 37.67
C GLY A 505 -5.96 -9.95 38.08
N ALA A 506 -5.09 -9.37 37.24
CA ALA A 506 -3.69 -9.15 37.58
C ALA A 506 -3.57 -8.24 38.81
N THR A 507 -2.63 -8.55 39.69
CA THR A 507 -2.46 -7.86 40.98
C THR A 507 -1.22 -6.99 41.02
N GLN A 508 -0.18 -7.31 40.25
CA GLN A 508 1.06 -6.51 40.23
C GLN A 508 1.88 -6.66 38.95
N LEU A 509 2.59 -5.60 38.59
CA LEU A 509 3.79 -5.68 37.76
C LEU A 509 5.01 -5.62 38.68
N SER A 510 5.79 -6.69 38.75
CA SER A 510 7.04 -6.77 39.52
C SER A 510 8.25 -6.80 38.60
N PHE A 511 9.34 -6.16 39.00
CA PHE A 511 10.60 -6.19 38.27
C PHE A 511 11.80 -5.97 39.19
N TRP A 512 12.94 -6.52 38.83
CA TRP A 512 14.24 -6.18 39.40
C TRP A 512 14.91 -5.12 38.54
N ALA A 513 15.54 -4.13 39.19
CA ALA A 513 16.36 -3.13 38.49
C ALA A 513 17.66 -2.85 39.26
N ARG A 514 18.73 -2.60 38.52
CA ARG A 514 20.01 -2.05 39.04
C ARG A 514 20.69 -1.15 38.03
N GLY A 515 21.50 -0.24 38.52
CA GLY A 515 22.46 0.53 37.76
C GLY A 515 23.72 -0.28 37.43
N ALA A 516 24.48 0.18 36.44
CA ALA A 516 25.85 -0.29 36.22
C ALA A 516 26.79 0.25 37.30
N GLU A 517 26.62 1.51 37.69
CA GLU A 517 27.45 2.21 38.66
C GLU A 517 26.67 2.68 39.90
N GLY A 518 25.35 2.82 39.79
CA GLY A 518 24.51 3.45 40.80
C GLY A 518 24.37 4.97 40.57
N GLY A 519 23.18 5.50 40.86
CA GLY A 519 22.78 6.88 40.59
C GLY A 519 22.03 7.07 39.27
N GLU A 520 21.87 6.01 38.47
CA GLU A 520 21.15 6.08 37.20
C GLU A 520 19.67 6.38 37.41
N LYS A 521 19.15 7.32 36.62
CA LYS A 521 17.76 7.75 36.70
C LYS A 521 16.94 7.12 35.60
N VAL A 522 15.91 6.39 35.99
CA VAL A 522 14.99 5.71 35.06
C VAL A 522 13.55 5.90 35.51
N SER A 523 12.65 6.03 34.55
CA SER A 523 11.22 5.81 34.77
C SER A 523 10.87 4.45 34.18
N ILE A 524 10.19 3.60 34.93
CA ILE A 524 9.73 2.29 34.46
C ILE A 524 8.24 2.18 34.76
N GLY A 525 7.44 1.76 33.79
CA GLY A 525 5.99 1.74 33.94
C GLY A 525 5.25 0.78 33.02
N ILE A 526 3.94 0.78 33.18
CA ILE A 526 2.94 0.06 32.38
C ILE A 526 1.95 1.09 31.85
N GLY A 527 1.44 0.87 30.64
CA GLY A 527 0.47 1.75 29.99
C GLY A 527 1.08 3.08 29.55
N ASN A 528 1.36 3.24 28.27
CA ASN A 528 2.01 4.42 27.70
C ASN A 528 1.16 5.11 26.63
N ILE A 529 0.10 4.46 26.14
CA ILE A 529 -0.79 4.99 25.10
C ILE A 529 -2.01 5.64 25.74
N GLY A 530 -2.15 6.95 25.56
CA GLY A 530 -3.20 7.78 26.16
C GLY A 530 -4.59 7.63 25.52
N ASN A 531 -5.60 8.13 26.23
CA ASN A 531 -7.02 8.01 25.87
C ASN A 531 -7.47 8.82 24.64
N ASP A 532 -6.56 9.64 24.08
CA ASP A 532 -6.72 10.28 22.78
C ASP A 532 -6.72 9.25 21.62
N LYS A 533 -6.20 8.05 21.88
CA LYS A 533 -6.19 6.94 20.93
C LYS A 533 -7.40 6.02 21.08
N ARG A 534 -7.91 5.53 19.94
CA ARG A 534 -9.06 4.59 19.89
C ARG A 534 -8.77 3.30 20.64
N TYR A 535 -7.56 2.78 20.51
CA TYR A 535 -7.08 1.59 21.23
C TYR A 535 -6.00 2.03 22.22
N HIS A 536 -6.40 2.60 23.35
CA HIS A 536 -5.48 3.07 24.39
C HIS A 536 -5.28 2.06 25.52
N ASP A 537 -4.24 2.26 26.32
CA ASP A 537 -4.04 1.54 27.57
C ASP A 537 -5.09 1.98 28.60
N THR A 538 -5.88 1.06 29.13
CA THR A 538 -6.98 1.39 30.08
C THR A 538 -6.49 1.73 31.48
N PHE A 539 -5.22 1.45 31.75
CA PHE A 539 -4.50 1.82 32.95
C PHE A 539 -3.06 2.19 32.60
N SER A 540 -2.52 3.18 33.30
CA SER A 540 -1.13 3.62 33.17
C SER A 540 -0.59 4.00 34.55
N ASP A 541 0.61 3.53 34.89
CA ASP A 541 1.33 3.95 36.10
C ASP A 541 2.84 3.73 35.91
N LYS A 542 3.66 4.45 36.70
CA LYS A 542 5.11 4.38 36.62
C LYS A 542 5.81 4.61 37.96
N LYS A 543 7.06 4.15 38.02
CA LYS A 543 8.02 4.49 39.07
C LYS A 543 9.15 5.31 38.48
N ASP A 544 9.40 6.48 39.05
CA ASP A 544 10.62 7.25 38.82
C ASP A 544 11.66 6.82 39.87
N LEU A 545 12.76 6.23 39.42
CA LEU A 545 13.74 5.54 40.24
C LEU A 545 15.13 6.17 40.07
N THR A 546 15.89 6.20 41.18
CA THR A 546 17.35 6.35 41.15
C THR A 546 17.94 5.02 41.59
N LEU A 547 18.59 4.32 40.68
CA LEU A 547 19.02 2.93 40.89
C LEU A 547 20.30 2.86 41.72
N THR A 548 20.46 1.79 42.50
CA THR A 548 21.75 1.41 43.08
C THR A 548 22.49 0.45 42.16
N SER A 549 23.80 0.25 42.38
CA SER A 549 24.56 -0.80 41.71
C SER A 549 24.09 -2.22 42.07
N GLU A 550 23.39 -2.36 43.20
CA GLU A 550 22.77 -3.61 43.66
C GLU A 550 21.35 -3.79 43.08
N TRP A 551 20.95 -5.05 42.87
CA TRP A 551 19.61 -5.41 42.46
C TRP A 551 18.57 -5.07 43.53
N GLN A 552 17.57 -4.28 43.14
CA GLN A 552 16.41 -3.95 43.97
C GLN A 552 15.13 -4.40 43.26
N GLN A 553 14.17 -4.93 44.03
CA GLN A 553 12.85 -5.31 43.52
C GLN A 553 11.90 -4.13 43.66
N PHE A 554 11.11 -3.90 42.63
CA PHE A 554 10.08 -2.87 42.58
C PHE A 554 8.77 -3.47 42.07
N GLU A 555 7.67 -2.84 42.49
CA GLU A 555 6.32 -3.29 42.15
C GLU A 555 5.40 -2.09 41.85
N ILE A 556 4.49 -2.29 40.89
CA ILE A 556 3.36 -1.43 40.59
C ILE A 556 2.09 -2.23 40.89
N ASP A 557 1.24 -1.69 41.78
CA ASP A 557 0.00 -2.34 42.21
C ASP A 557 -1.08 -2.23 41.12
N LEU A 558 -1.53 -3.39 40.64
CA LEU A 558 -2.57 -3.54 39.62
C LEU A 558 -3.92 -3.99 40.22
N THR A 559 -3.98 -4.19 41.55
CA THR A 559 -5.18 -4.68 42.23
C THR A 559 -6.39 -3.78 41.99
N GLY A 560 -7.44 -4.37 41.40
CA GLY A 560 -8.70 -3.68 41.12
C GLY A 560 -8.61 -2.55 40.08
N LYS A 561 -7.49 -2.44 39.35
CA LYS A 561 -7.35 -1.46 38.26
C LYS A 561 -8.09 -1.93 37.00
N ASN A 562 -8.40 -0.97 36.12
CA ASN A 562 -9.01 -1.29 34.83
C ASN A 562 -7.95 -1.75 33.83
N LEU A 563 -7.77 -3.06 33.72
CA LEU A 563 -6.76 -3.67 32.84
C LEU A 563 -7.39 -4.30 31.59
N THR A 564 -8.59 -3.84 31.20
CA THR A 564 -9.34 -4.40 30.06
C THR A 564 -8.65 -4.19 28.70
N ARG A 565 -7.62 -3.34 28.63
CA ARG A 565 -6.63 -3.33 27.54
C ARG A 565 -5.29 -2.78 28.01
N ILE A 566 -4.25 -3.60 27.92
CA ILE A 566 -2.85 -3.21 28.04
C ILE A 566 -2.12 -3.54 26.73
N LYS A 567 -1.83 -2.49 25.96
CA LYS A 567 -0.99 -2.50 24.76
C LYS A 567 0.47 -2.22 25.06
N SER A 568 0.75 -1.54 26.16
CA SER A 568 2.11 -1.21 26.61
C SER A 568 2.41 -1.90 27.94
N ALA A 569 2.78 -3.18 27.92
CA ALA A 569 2.98 -3.95 29.17
C ALA A 569 4.18 -3.48 29.99
N LEU A 570 5.19 -2.92 29.33
CA LEU A 570 6.36 -2.33 29.95
C LEU A 570 6.81 -1.15 29.09
N TYR A 571 7.25 -0.08 29.74
CA TYR A 571 8.12 0.90 29.11
C TYR A 571 9.16 1.39 30.09
N PHE A 572 10.26 1.91 29.55
CA PHE A 572 11.17 2.72 30.32
C PHE A 572 11.54 4.01 29.60
N THR A 573 11.94 5.02 30.37
CA THR A 573 12.71 6.17 29.88
C THR A 573 13.91 6.39 30.77
N THR A 574 15.05 6.75 30.18
CA THR A 574 16.24 7.20 30.90
C THR A 574 16.69 8.55 30.34
N SER A 575 17.34 9.35 31.18
CA SER A 575 17.87 10.65 30.80
C SER A 575 19.29 10.80 31.31
N SER A 576 20.15 11.38 30.48
CA SER A 576 21.52 11.71 30.85
C SER A 576 21.66 13.21 31.09
N ASP A 577 22.43 13.55 32.12
CA ASP A 577 22.89 14.90 32.39
C ASP A 577 24.38 14.85 32.75
N GLY A 578 25.24 14.95 31.74
CA GLY A 578 26.70 14.92 31.85
C GLY A 578 27.34 13.53 31.84
N LYS A 579 26.57 12.43 31.83
CA LYS A 579 27.12 11.06 31.79
C LYS A 579 26.19 10.04 31.14
N PRO A 580 26.71 9.14 30.27
CA PRO A 580 25.97 7.98 29.76
C PRO A 580 25.38 7.12 30.87
N GLN A 581 24.21 6.53 30.61
CA GLN A 581 23.49 5.72 31.57
C GLN A 581 23.51 4.26 31.12
N THR A 582 23.82 3.33 32.02
CA THR A 582 23.61 1.90 31.78
C THR A 582 22.91 1.28 32.97
N PHE A 583 21.84 0.54 32.72
CA PHE A 583 21.08 -0.13 33.76
C PHE A 583 20.54 -1.47 33.26
N PHE A 584 20.05 -2.26 34.19
CA PHE A 584 19.62 -3.64 33.94
C PHE A 584 18.23 -3.86 34.51
N LEU A 585 17.43 -4.64 33.78
CA LEU A 585 16.12 -5.12 34.20
C LEU A 585 16.13 -6.65 34.18
N ASP A 586 15.43 -7.26 35.14
CA ASP A 586 15.31 -8.70 35.23
C ASP A 586 14.01 -9.11 35.94
N GLY A 587 13.50 -10.32 35.66
CA GLY A 587 12.27 -10.87 36.23
C GLY A 587 11.07 -9.92 36.11
N VAL A 588 10.86 -9.32 34.94
CA VAL A 588 9.74 -8.41 34.68
C VAL A 588 8.47 -9.21 34.44
N ILE A 589 7.62 -9.31 35.47
CA ILE A 589 6.47 -10.21 35.50
C ILE A 589 5.20 -9.44 35.86
N ILE A 590 4.15 -9.62 35.07
CA ILE A 590 2.77 -9.27 35.46
C ILE A 590 2.14 -10.50 36.09
N GLN A 591 1.68 -10.40 37.34
CA GLN A 591 1.10 -11.49 38.13
C GLN A 591 -0.42 -11.42 38.20
#